data_AF-A0A8J6D8J2-F1
#
_entry.id   AF-A0A8J6D8J2-F1
#
_cell.length_a   1.000
_cell.length_b   1.000
_cell.length_c   1.000
_cell.angle_alpha   90.00
_cell.angle_beta   90.00
_cell.angle_gamma   90.00
#
_symmetry.space_group_name_H-M   'P 1'
#
loop_
_entity.id
_entity.type
_entity.pdbx_description
1 polymer ?
#
loop_
_entity_poly.entity_id
_entity_poly.type
_entity_poly.pdbx_seq_one_letter_code
_entity_poly.pdbx_strand_id
1 'polypeptide(L)'
;MEDKTSEFKIILGSSSLPRRKILAEMGYEFTLMSADIDEKGIRKEKPEELVMALAEAKADAILQRLPVGDYVKEAEPTLLITSDQIHFHEIPDKVIEKLIEEGNVLHVAGGLLIEHPLIKPYIKQVVGTIDSVMGLPKALTEKLIREAV
;
A
#
# COMPACT_ATOMS: atom_id res chain seq x y z
N MET A 1 -8.17 18.25 24.26
CA MET A 1 -8.10 18.16 22.79
C MET A 1 -6.76 18.78 22.44
N GLU A 2 -5.71 17.98 22.49
CA GLU A 2 -4.36 18.44 22.20
C GLU A 2 -4.21 18.51 20.68
N ASP A 3 -3.95 19.72 20.22
CA ASP A 3 -3.63 20.03 18.84
C ASP A 3 -2.22 19.46 18.57
N LYS A 4 -2.14 18.31 17.89
CA LYS A 4 -0.86 17.75 17.46
C LYS A 4 -0.37 18.56 16.25
N THR A 5 0.09 19.78 16.50
CA THR A 5 0.87 20.55 15.53
C THR A 5 2.14 19.75 15.25
N SER A 6 2.22 19.14 14.07
CA SER A 6 3.30 18.24 13.71
C SER A 6 4.57 19.04 13.38
N GLU A 7 5.71 18.69 13.99
CA GLU A 7 7.05 19.20 13.63
C GLU A 7 7.50 18.78 12.21
N PHE A 8 6.60 18.15 11.44
CA PHE A 8 6.84 17.56 10.14
C PHE A 8 5.56 17.58 9.30
N LYS A 9 5.70 17.69 7.98
CA LYS A 9 4.61 17.59 7.02
C LYS A 9 4.29 16.13 6.72
N ILE A 10 3.02 15.75 6.67
CA ILE A 10 2.60 14.42 6.23
C ILE A 10 2.03 14.49 4.82
N ILE A 11 2.48 13.58 3.95
CA ILE A 11 1.92 13.36 2.62
C ILE A 11 1.30 11.96 2.59
N LEU A 12 0.00 11.88 2.37
CA LEU A 12 -0.69 10.62 2.12
C LEU A 12 -0.60 10.28 0.63
N GLY A 13 0.20 9.25 0.33
CA GLY A 13 0.54 8.76 -1.00
C GLY A 13 -0.56 7.97 -1.71
N SER A 14 -1.84 8.22 -1.38
CA SER A 14 -2.96 7.33 -1.73
C SER A 14 -4.22 8.12 -2.09
N SER A 15 -4.90 7.69 -3.16
CA SER A 15 -6.21 8.20 -3.58
C SER A 15 -7.40 7.61 -2.79
N SER A 16 -7.16 6.56 -1.98
CA SER A 16 -8.20 5.86 -1.21
C SER A 16 -8.91 6.76 -0.18
N LEU A 17 -10.23 6.92 -0.33
CA LEU A 17 -11.09 7.63 0.63
C LEU A 17 -11.08 7.01 2.05
N PRO A 18 -11.15 5.67 2.21
CA PRO A 18 -10.97 5.04 3.52
C PRO A 18 -9.66 5.40 4.23
N ARG A 19 -8.52 5.35 3.53
CA ARG A 19 -7.20 5.68 4.12
C ARG A 19 -7.11 7.14 4.56
N ARG A 20 -7.68 8.04 3.75
CA ARG A 20 -7.81 9.47 4.11
C ARG A 20 -8.62 9.65 5.39
N LYS A 21 -9.76 8.98 5.50
CA LYS A 21 -10.63 9.06 6.68
C LYS A 21 -9.92 8.54 7.93
N ILE A 22 -9.21 7.41 7.82
CA ILE A 22 -8.45 6.82 8.93
C ILE A 22 -7.40 7.80 9.44
N LEU A 23 -6.58 8.37 8.54
CA LEU A 23 -5.50 9.27 8.94
C LEU A 23 -6.04 10.57 9.56
N ALA A 24 -7.16 11.07 9.06
CA ALA A 24 -7.86 12.22 9.65
C ALA A 24 -8.48 11.89 11.02
N GLU A 25 -9.10 10.72 11.19
CA GLU A 25 -9.62 10.24 12.49
C GLU A 25 -8.51 10.06 13.54
N MET A 26 -7.28 9.78 13.11
CA MET A 26 -6.10 9.72 13.97
C MET A 26 -5.60 11.12 14.41
N GLY A 27 -6.19 12.20 13.89
CA GLY A 27 -5.88 13.58 14.25
C GLY A 27 -4.67 14.17 13.53
N TYR A 28 -4.25 13.60 12.40
CA TYR A 28 -3.14 14.12 11.60
C TYR A 28 -3.63 15.09 10.53
N GLU A 29 -2.92 16.20 10.36
CA GLU A 29 -3.02 17.03 9.16
C GLU A 29 -2.08 16.50 8.09
N PHE A 30 -2.56 16.39 6.85
CA PHE A 30 -1.79 15.84 5.75
C PHE A 30 -2.22 16.39 4.40
N THR A 31 -1.31 16.33 3.45
CA THR A 31 -1.57 16.62 2.03
C THR A 31 -1.76 15.33 1.26
N LEU A 32 -2.50 15.39 0.16
CA LEU A 32 -2.78 14.23 -0.68
C LEU A 32 -1.93 14.27 -1.93
N MET A 33 -1.24 13.17 -2.21
CA MET A 33 -0.51 13.00 -3.45
C MET A 33 -0.67 11.55 -3.92
N SER A 34 -1.35 11.32 -5.04
CA SER A 34 -1.47 9.98 -5.59
C SER A 34 -0.36 9.70 -6.59
N ALA A 35 0.25 8.52 -6.48
CA ALA A 35 1.11 7.98 -7.50
C ALA A 35 0.29 7.55 -8.73
N ASP A 36 0.79 7.87 -9.92
CA ASP A 36 0.27 7.34 -11.18
C ASP A 36 1.29 6.34 -11.71
N ILE A 37 1.14 5.08 -11.27
CA ILE A 37 2.06 3.98 -11.61
C ILE A 37 1.33 2.88 -12.36
N ASP A 38 2.03 2.23 -13.28
CA ASP A 38 1.53 1.02 -13.91
C ASP A 38 1.71 -0.18 -12.98
N GLU A 39 0.76 -0.37 -12.06
CA GLU A 39 0.76 -1.49 -11.11
C GLU A 39 0.83 -2.87 -11.81
N LYS A 40 0.41 -2.95 -13.08
CA LYS A 40 0.42 -4.21 -13.85
C LYS A 40 1.83 -4.62 -14.29
N GLY A 41 2.76 -3.67 -14.35
CA GLY A 41 4.15 -3.90 -14.70
C GLY A 41 4.99 -4.45 -13.54
N ILE A 42 4.49 -4.35 -12.31
CA ILE A 42 5.22 -4.78 -11.10
C ILE A 42 4.78 -6.18 -10.72
N ARG A 43 5.74 -7.12 -10.74
CA ARG A 43 5.54 -8.52 -10.37
C ARG A 43 6.68 -8.97 -9.48
N LYS A 44 6.36 -9.69 -8.40
CA LYS A 44 7.33 -10.16 -7.39
C LYS A 44 6.92 -11.47 -6.83
N GLU A 45 7.91 -12.34 -6.58
CA GLU A 45 7.77 -13.77 -6.33
C GLU A 45 6.97 -14.20 -5.08
N LYS A 46 6.66 -13.28 -4.18
CA LYS A 46 5.79 -13.57 -3.04
C LYS A 46 4.74 -12.47 -2.89
N PRO A 47 3.51 -12.78 -2.45
CA PRO A 47 2.49 -11.76 -2.24
C PRO A 47 2.95 -10.61 -1.35
N GLU A 48 3.73 -10.91 -0.31
CA GLU A 48 4.30 -9.92 0.60
C GLU A 48 5.31 -9.02 -0.12
N GLU A 49 6.17 -9.62 -0.97
CA GLU A 49 7.14 -8.87 -1.78
C GLU A 49 6.45 -8.02 -2.84
N LEU A 50 5.32 -8.47 -3.40
CA LEU A 50 4.52 -7.72 -4.35
C LEU A 50 3.88 -6.50 -3.70
N VAL A 51 3.25 -6.69 -2.54
CA VAL A 51 2.65 -5.60 -1.76
C VAL A 51 3.71 -4.55 -1.40
N MET A 52 4.90 -4.99 -0.98
CA MET A 52 6.01 -4.08 -0.69
C MET A 52 6.49 -3.34 -1.95
N ALA A 53 6.71 -4.04 -3.06
CA ALA A 53 7.18 -3.43 -4.30
C ALA A 53 6.18 -2.41 -4.88
N LEU A 54 4.87 -2.65 -4.74
CA LEU A 54 3.84 -1.69 -5.13
C LEU A 54 3.86 -0.45 -4.23
N ALA A 55 4.00 -0.63 -2.91
CA ALA A 55 4.09 0.48 -1.96
C ALA A 55 5.35 1.33 -2.20
N GLU A 56 6.49 0.70 -2.48
CA GLU A 56 7.76 1.34 -2.84
C GLU A 56 7.64 2.10 -4.17
N ALA A 57 7.10 1.47 -5.23
CA ALA A 57 6.93 2.14 -6.52
C ALA A 57 6.01 3.36 -6.43
N LYS A 58 4.96 3.30 -5.59
CA LYS A 58 4.11 4.47 -5.30
C LYS A 58 4.92 5.57 -4.61
N ALA A 59 5.79 5.21 -3.67
CA ALA A 59 6.63 6.17 -2.97
C ALA A 59 7.60 6.84 -3.94
N ASP A 60 8.31 6.07 -4.75
CA ASP A 60 9.27 6.57 -5.74
C ASP A 60 8.62 7.52 -6.76
N ALA A 61 7.45 7.15 -7.29
CA ALA A 61 6.71 8.00 -8.23
C ALA A 61 6.26 9.33 -7.61
N ILE A 62 5.96 9.34 -6.31
CA ILE A 62 5.60 10.56 -5.58
C ILE A 62 6.86 11.38 -5.29
N LEU A 63 7.95 10.76 -4.85
CA LEU A 63 9.22 11.42 -4.56
C LEU A 63 9.77 12.18 -5.78
N GLN A 64 9.64 11.62 -6.99
CA GLN A 64 10.03 12.30 -8.24
C GLN A 64 9.25 13.58 -8.54
N ARG A 65 8.04 13.71 -7.98
CA ARG A 65 7.15 14.88 -8.17
C ARG A 65 7.30 15.90 -7.06
N LEU A 66 7.94 15.53 -5.96
CA LEU A 66 8.26 16.47 -4.90
C LEU A 66 9.37 17.40 -5.37
N PRO A 67 9.31 18.70 -5.05
CA PRO A 67 10.39 19.62 -5.31
C PRO A 67 11.57 19.27 -4.40
N VAL A 68 12.37 18.28 -4.78
CA VAL A 68 13.66 17.99 -4.15
C VAL A 68 14.67 18.99 -4.70
N GLY A 69 14.50 20.26 -4.32
CA GLY A 69 15.54 21.27 -4.54
C GLY A 69 16.75 20.93 -3.69
N ASP A 70 17.95 21.10 -4.26
CA ASP A 70 19.24 20.88 -3.61
C ASP A 70 19.21 21.28 -2.13
N TYR A 71 19.36 20.30 -1.23
CA TYR A 71 19.61 20.46 0.22
C TYR A 71 19.15 21.81 0.79
N VAL A 72 17.84 21.98 0.97
CA VAL A 72 17.33 23.13 1.74
C VAL A 72 17.62 22.82 3.21
N LYS A 73 18.61 23.51 3.79
CA LYS A 73 18.99 23.45 5.22
C LYS A 73 17.84 23.76 6.20
N GLU A 74 16.69 24.18 5.68
CA GLU A 74 15.46 24.55 6.39
C GLU A 74 14.23 23.79 5.87
N ALA A 75 14.40 22.67 5.15
CA ALA A 75 13.26 21.86 4.74
C ALA A 75 12.58 21.27 5.98
N GLU A 76 11.30 21.61 6.16
CA GLU A 76 10.46 20.95 7.14
C GLU A 76 10.48 19.42 6.89
N PRO A 77 10.79 18.59 7.89
CA PRO A 77 10.81 17.14 7.72
C PRO A 77 9.47 16.68 7.13
N THR A 78 9.52 15.85 6.09
CA THR A 78 8.32 15.43 5.36
C THR A 78 8.21 13.90 5.37
N LEU A 79 7.11 13.39 5.91
CA LEU A 79 6.81 11.98 5.99
C LEU A 79 5.82 11.58 4.89
N LEU A 80 6.28 10.73 3.97
CA LEU A 80 5.45 10.14 2.92
C LEU A 80 4.90 8.77 3.39
N ILE A 81 3.57 8.63 3.40
CA ILE A 81 2.90 7.38 3.76
C ILE A 81 2.30 6.74 2.51
N THR A 82 2.84 5.61 2.08
CA THR A 82 2.26 4.74 1.04
C THR A 82 1.86 3.39 1.64
N SER A 83 0.84 2.76 1.06
CA SER A 83 0.45 1.39 1.45
C SER A 83 -0.23 0.66 0.29
N ASP A 84 -0.01 -0.65 0.24
CA ASP A 84 -0.70 -1.58 -0.65
C ASP A 84 -1.25 -2.78 0.13
N GLN A 85 -2.31 -3.40 -0.37
CA GLN A 85 -2.97 -4.54 0.26
C GLN A 85 -3.69 -5.41 -0.77
N ILE A 86 -3.58 -6.72 -0.59
CA ILE A 86 -4.28 -7.72 -1.40
C ILE A 86 -4.97 -8.71 -0.46
N HIS A 87 -6.24 -9.04 -0.76
CA HIS A 87 -7.04 -9.94 0.07
C HIS A 87 -7.74 -11.00 -0.79
N PHE A 88 -7.61 -12.25 -0.37
CA PHE A 88 -8.18 -13.41 -1.05
C PHE A 88 -9.29 -14.05 -0.22
N HIS A 89 -10.21 -14.69 -0.93
CA HIS A 89 -11.04 -15.76 -0.41
C HIS A 89 -10.29 -17.07 -0.34
N GLU A 90 -10.88 -18.03 0.36
CA GLU A 90 -10.50 -19.43 0.17
C GLU A 90 -10.65 -19.77 -1.32
N ILE A 91 -9.51 -20.00 -1.96
CA ILE A 91 -9.44 -20.43 -3.36
C ILE A 91 -9.70 -21.93 -3.34
N PRO A 92 -10.78 -22.45 -3.96
CA PRO A 92 -11.11 -23.87 -3.89
C PRO A 92 -9.99 -24.74 -4.47
N ASP A 93 -9.76 -25.93 -3.91
CA ASP A 93 -8.71 -26.86 -4.37
C ASP A 93 -8.77 -27.13 -5.87
N LYS A 94 -9.97 -27.31 -6.43
CA LYS A 94 -10.18 -27.48 -7.88
C LYS A 94 -9.63 -26.34 -8.74
N VAL A 95 -9.54 -25.13 -8.17
CA VAL A 95 -8.99 -23.95 -8.84
C VAL A 95 -7.47 -23.98 -8.73
N ILE A 96 -6.93 -24.34 -7.57
CA ILE A 96 -5.50 -24.51 -7.33
C ILE A 96 -4.93 -25.60 -8.25
N GLU A 97 -5.59 -26.76 -8.34
CA GLU A 97 -5.19 -27.87 -9.22
C GLU A 97 -5.13 -27.44 -10.69
N LYS A 98 -6.16 -26.75 -11.18
CA LYS A 98 -6.17 -26.21 -12.55
C LYS A 98 -5.05 -25.22 -12.81
N LEU A 99 -4.78 -24.34 -11.85
CA LEU A 99 -3.69 -23.38 -11.96
C LEU A 99 -2.33 -24.08 -12.05
N ILE A 100 -2.13 -25.15 -11.29
CA ILE A 100 -0.92 -25.98 -11.33
C ILE A 100 -0.80 -26.72 -12.67
N GLU A 101 -1.90 -27.32 -13.17
CA GLU A 101 -1.94 -28.00 -14.48
C GLU A 101 -1.61 -27.05 -15.64
N GLU A 102 -2.13 -25.81 -15.60
CA GLU A 102 -1.86 -24.78 -16.59
C GLU A 102 -0.40 -24.29 -16.57
N GLY A 103 0.34 -24.52 -15.46
CA GLY A 103 1.76 -24.25 -15.34
C GLY A 103 2.16 -22.77 -15.28
N ASN A 104 1.26 -21.84 -15.61
CA ASN A 104 1.51 -20.40 -15.55
C ASN A 104 1.87 -19.95 -14.13
N VAL A 105 1.22 -20.53 -13.11
CA VAL A 105 1.49 -20.19 -11.71
C VAL A 105 2.87 -20.65 -11.23
N LEU A 106 3.49 -21.64 -11.89
CA LEU A 106 4.82 -22.14 -11.56
C LEU A 106 5.93 -21.17 -11.96
N HIS A 107 5.61 -20.20 -12.83
CA HIS A 107 6.55 -19.19 -13.34
C HIS A 107 6.27 -17.82 -12.76
N VAL A 108 5.39 -17.73 -11.76
CA VAL A 108 5.15 -16.51 -11.04
C VAL A 108 5.26 -16.74 -9.55
N ALA A 109 5.30 -15.61 -8.93
CA ALA A 109 5.25 -15.42 -7.52
C ALA A 109 4.19 -16.12 -6.70
N GLY A 110 4.61 -16.90 -5.70
CA GLY A 110 3.72 -17.45 -4.68
C GLY A 110 2.60 -18.29 -5.27
N GLY A 111 2.78 -18.76 -6.52
CA GLY A 111 1.75 -19.45 -7.28
C GLY A 111 0.53 -18.60 -7.62
N LEU A 112 0.65 -17.27 -7.66
CA LEU A 112 -0.49 -16.35 -7.65
C LEU A 112 -0.44 -15.31 -8.76
N LEU A 113 -1.32 -15.46 -9.75
CA LEU A 113 -1.61 -14.45 -10.77
C LEU A 113 -2.92 -13.74 -10.44
N ILE A 114 -2.86 -12.48 -10.00
CA ILE A 114 -4.02 -11.66 -9.63
C ILE A 114 -4.96 -11.44 -10.83
N GLU A 115 -4.40 -11.36 -12.02
CA GLU A 115 -5.09 -11.20 -13.30
C GLU A 115 -5.69 -12.50 -13.84
N HIS A 116 -5.34 -13.66 -13.26
CA HIS A 116 -5.78 -14.94 -13.80
C HIS A 116 -7.31 -15.03 -13.77
N PRO A 117 -7.98 -15.42 -14.87
CA PRO A 117 -9.44 -15.54 -14.91
C PRO A 117 -10.03 -16.42 -13.80
N LEU A 118 -9.25 -17.41 -13.34
CA LEU A 118 -9.64 -18.31 -12.24
C LEU A 118 -9.39 -17.74 -10.85
N ILE A 119 -8.45 -16.80 -10.67
CA ILE A 119 -8.15 -16.15 -9.39
C ILE A 119 -9.03 -14.92 -9.17
N LYS A 120 -9.30 -14.17 -10.24
CA LYS A 120 -10.07 -12.92 -10.23
C LYS A 120 -11.39 -12.98 -9.45
N PRO A 121 -12.20 -14.07 -9.50
CA PRO A 121 -13.44 -14.17 -8.71
C PRO A 121 -13.24 -14.33 -7.20
N TYR A 122 -12.04 -14.71 -6.76
CA TYR A 122 -11.70 -15.01 -5.37
C TYR A 122 -10.91 -13.88 -4.70
N ILE A 123 -10.61 -12.79 -5.40
CA ILE A 123 -10.08 -11.58 -4.77
C ILE A 123 -11.30 -10.83 -4.20
N LYS A 124 -11.49 -10.83 -2.87
CA LYS A 124 -12.72 -10.27 -2.28
C LYS A 124 -12.57 -9.02 -1.42
N GLN A 125 -11.44 -8.78 -0.74
CA GLN A 125 -11.43 -7.98 0.51
C GLN A 125 -12.26 -8.70 1.60
N VAL A 126 -11.77 -9.16 2.77
CA VAL A 126 -10.66 -8.72 3.63
C VAL A 126 -10.38 -9.75 4.77
N VAL A 127 -9.16 -9.72 5.34
CA VAL A 127 -8.80 -10.20 6.71
C VAL A 127 -7.91 -9.14 7.40
N GLY A 128 -8.20 -8.75 8.65
CA GLY A 128 -7.48 -7.74 9.44
C GLY A 128 -8.36 -6.96 10.44
N THR A 129 -7.79 -6.02 11.21
CA THR A 129 -8.57 -5.05 12.02
C THR A 129 -9.34 -4.09 11.11
N ILE A 130 -10.47 -3.50 11.53
CA ILE A 130 -11.36 -2.67 10.68
C ILE A 130 -10.60 -1.58 9.90
N ASP A 131 -9.58 -0.99 10.49
CA ASP A 131 -8.68 -0.02 9.88
C ASP A 131 -7.70 -0.65 8.87
N SER A 132 -7.16 -1.83 9.17
CA SER A 132 -6.37 -2.62 8.21
C SER A 132 -7.23 -3.07 7.03
N VAL A 133 -8.46 -3.49 7.28
CA VAL A 133 -9.50 -3.81 6.28
C VAL A 133 -9.75 -2.61 5.36
N MET A 134 -9.89 -1.45 5.98
CA MET A 134 -10.12 -0.18 5.31
C MET A 134 -8.83 0.40 4.69
N GLY A 135 -7.71 -0.30 4.75
CA GLY A 135 -6.50 -0.02 3.98
C GLY A 135 -5.38 0.71 4.71
N LEU A 136 -5.52 1.06 5.99
CA LEU A 136 -4.46 1.72 6.76
C LEU A 136 -4.49 1.26 8.23
N PRO A 137 -3.59 0.37 8.66
CA PRO A 137 -3.54 -0.10 10.05
C PRO A 137 -3.07 1.03 10.99
N LYS A 138 -3.97 1.55 11.83
CA LYS A 138 -3.78 2.68 12.75
C LYS A 138 -2.59 2.46 13.67
N ALA A 139 -2.52 1.30 14.35
CA ALA A 139 -1.45 1.01 15.31
C ALA A 139 -0.06 0.94 14.66
N LEU A 140 0.04 0.27 13.50
CA LEU A 140 1.30 0.19 12.76
C LEU A 140 1.68 1.56 12.18
N THR A 141 0.72 2.30 11.64
CA THR A 141 0.95 3.65 11.10
C THR A 141 1.45 4.59 12.19
N GLU A 142 0.82 4.58 13.38
CA GLU A 142 1.27 5.41 14.50
C GLU A 142 2.67 5.02 14.98
N LYS A 143 2.97 3.72 15.05
CA LYS A 143 4.31 3.23 15.38
C LYS A 143 5.35 3.74 14.38
N LEU A 144 5.10 3.58 13.08
CA LEU A 144 6.04 4.00 12.03
C LEU A 144 6.22 5.53 11.99
N ILE A 145 5.16 6.31 12.22
CA ILE A 145 5.26 7.78 12.35
C ILE A 145 6.18 8.15 13.51
N ARG A 146 6.08 7.46 14.66
CA ARG A 146 6.93 7.72 15.84
C ARG A 146 8.38 7.26 15.67
N GLU A 147 8.64 6.26 14.84
CA GLU A 147 10.00 5.78 14.55
C GLU A 147 10.72 6.64 13.50
N ALA A 148 9.96 7.38 12.68
CA ALA A 148 10.48 8.24 11.62
C ALA A 148 10.85 9.67 12.11
N VAL A 149 10.53 10.01 13.36
CA VAL A 149 10.72 11.33 13.99
C VAL A 149 11.60 11.15 15.21
#